data_AF-A0A438GEF8-F1
#
_entry.id   AF-A0A438GEF8-F1
#
_cell.length_a   1.000
_cell.length_b   1.000
_cell.length_c   1.000
_cell.angle_alpha   90.00
_cell.angle_beta   90.00
_cell.angle_gamma   90.00
#
_symmetry.space_group_name_H-M   'P 1'
#
loop_
_entity.id
_entity.type
_entity.pdbx_description
1 polymer ?
#
loop_
_entity_poly.entity_id
_entity_poly.type
_entity_poly.pdbx_seq_one_letter_code
_entity_poly.pdbx_strand_id
1 'polypeptide(L)'
;TSERAALNIVHDALTNYKQWEEEIEKWQSPILRDDRLPEWYKFTLFNELYFLVAGGTVWIDSSLPATSSKNSLHQSAAVENTNVNVTVAKGNSRRGAAVENSVTDGYDTTSRKGLEYDGEEIHTRNTCEEKPVIPQESNSHHSIHKDTLKDPQDETDDVGRFLYLEGVEYIMWCTYDVHFYASFALLELFPKIELSIQREFAKAVLSEDGRRVKFLAEGNWGIRKVRGAVPHDLGTHDPWHEMNAYNIHDTSQWKDLNPKFVLQVYRDFAATRDFSFGADVWPAVRAAMEYMEQFDRDSDGLIENDGFPDQTYDTWTVHGISAYCGCLWLAALQAAAAMALQLGDKPFAEKCKSKFFKAKLVFEEKLWNGSYFNYDSGSSSNSKSIQADQLAGQWYTASSGLPSLFDDCKIKSSLHKIYDFNVMKVKGGKMGAVNGMHPNGKVDESCMQSREIWTGVTYGVAATMILSGMEEQAFTTAEGIFTAGWSEEGYG
;
A
#
# COMPACT_ATOMS: atom_id res chain seq x y z
N THR A 1 30.94 13.66 11.33
CA THR A 1 30.13 14.57 12.17
C THR A 1 31.05 15.61 12.80
N SER A 2 30.60 16.88 12.88
CA SER A 2 31.38 17.98 13.47
C SER A 2 31.54 17.80 14.98
N GLU A 3 32.72 18.12 15.54
CA GLU A 3 32.98 18.02 16.99
C GLU A 3 32.05 18.92 17.84
N ARG A 4 31.47 19.97 17.24
CA ARG A 4 30.55 20.90 17.93
C ARG A 4 29.07 20.59 17.68
N ALA A 5 28.74 19.51 16.96
CA ALA A 5 27.36 19.21 16.58
C ALA A 5 26.42 19.13 17.79
N ALA A 6 26.79 18.37 18.83
CA ALA A 6 25.99 18.26 20.04
C ALA A 6 25.80 19.61 20.76
N LEU A 7 26.87 20.42 20.84
CA LEU A 7 26.81 21.75 21.45
C LEU A 7 25.90 22.70 20.66
N ASN A 8 25.96 22.65 19.33
CA ASN A 8 25.13 23.47 18.45
C ASN A 8 23.65 23.08 18.57
N ILE A 9 23.34 21.78 18.62
CA ILE A 9 21.96 21.28 18.79
C ILE A 9 21.38 21.75 20.14
N VAL A 10 22.14 21.61 21.23
CA VAL A 10 21.68 22.05 22.56
C VAL A 10 21.52 23.57 22.62
N HIS A 11 22.46 24.32 22.05
CA HIS A 11 22.37 25.77 22.00
C HIS A 11 21.11 26.20 21.24
N ASP A 12 20.87 25.65 20.05
CA ASP A 12 19.71 25.95 19.22
C ASP A 12 18.39 25.65 19.95
N ALA A 13 18.29 24.49 20.60
CA ALA A 13 17.12 24.14 21.40
C ALA A 13 16.87 25.11 22.55
N LEU A 14 17.90 25.45 23.33
CA LEU A 14 17.75 26.37 24.46
C LEU A 14 17.43 27.81 24.02
N THR A 15 17.82 28.21 22.81
CA THR A 15 17.50 29.54 22.28
C THR A 15 16.14 29.62 21.61
N ASN A 16 15.63 28.52 21.06
CA ASN A 16 14.43 28.52 20.22
C ASN A 16 13.23 27.75 20.79
N TYR A 17 13.35 27.06 21.94
CA TYR A 17 12.28 26.20 22.46
C TYR A 17 10.91 26.88 22.58
N LYS A 18 10.83 28.16 22.97
CA LYS A 18 9.56 28.88 23.08
C LYS A 18 8.83 29.01 21.75
N GLN A 19 9.59 29.26 20.67
CA GLN A 19 9.03 29.29 19.32
C GLN A 19 8.53 27.89 18.93
N TRP A 20 9.24 26.83 19.32
CA TRP A 20 8.80 25.47 19.05
C TRP A 20 7.53 25.11 19.83
N GLU A 21 7.41 25.53 21.09
CA GLU A 21 6.18 25.40 21.89
C GLU A 21 5.01 26.11 21.21
N GLU A 22 5.19 27.37 20.76
CA GLU A 22 4.16 28.14 20.06
C GLU A 22 3.71 27.47 18.75
N GLU A 23 4.65 26.95 17.95
CA GLU A 23 4.29 26.25 16.71
C GLU A 23 3.62 24.91 16.99
N ILE A 24 4.00 24.18 18.05
CA ILE A 24 3.31 22.96 18.50
C ILE A 24 1.86 23.26 18.89
N GLU A 25 1.65 24.26 19.75
CA GLU A 25 0.32 24.66 20.17
C GLU A 25 -0.55 25.08 18.98
N LYS A 26 0.04 25.81 18.03
CA LYS A 26 -0.66 26.33 16.86
C LYS A 26 -1.22 25.23 15.95
N TRP A 27 -0.47 24.15 15.70
CA TRP A 27 -0.99 23.06 14.84
C TRP A 27 -1.98 22.15 15.58
N GLN A 28 -1.83 21.97 16.90
CA GLN A 28 -2.77 21.17 17.70
C GLN A 28 -4.08 21.91 18.00
N SER A 29 -4.02 23.24 18.17
CA SER A 29 -5.13 24.06 18.65
C SER A 29 -6.44 23.93 17.87
N PRO A 30 -6.47 23.79 16.52
CA PRO A 30 -7.72 23.63 15.79
C PRO A 30 -8.51 22.38 16.21
N ILE A 31 -7.82 21.29 16.54
CA ILE A 31 -8.43 20.03 16.99
C ILE A 31 -8.74 20.08 18.48
N LEU A 32 -7.79 20.55 19.31
CA LEU A 32 -7.98 20.61 20.76
C LEU A 32 -9.15 21.51 21.18
N ARG A 33 -9.37 22.61 20.45
CA ARG A 33 -10.45 23.57 20.73
C ARG A 33 -11.79 23.21 20.06
N ASP A 34 -11.86 22.11 19.33
CA ASP A 34 -13.13 21.66 18.75
C ASP A 34 -13.96 20.92 19.81
N ASP A 35 -14.97 21.59 20.35
CA ASP A 35 -15.87 21.03 21.38
C ASP A 35 -16.78 19.91 20.85
N ARG A 36 -16.83 19.70 19.52
CA ARG A 36 -17.59 18.60 18.91
C ARG A 36 -16.83 17.28 19.01
N LEU A 37 -15.51 17.32 19.18
CA LEU A 37 -14.68 16.13 19.29
C LEU A 37 -14.56 15.71 20.76
N PRO A 38 -14.78 14.43 21.10
CA PRO A 38 -14.64 13.96 22.47
C PRO A 38 -13.16 13.94 22.90
N GLU A 39 -12.93 14.13 24.20
CA GLU A 39 -11.58 14.22 24.75
C GLU A 39 -10.72 12.97 24.52
N TRP A 40 -11.32 11.77 24.59
CA TRP A 40 -10.61 10.53 24.28
C TRP A 40 -10.08 10.51 22.84
N TYR A 41 -10.84 11.08 21.89
CA TYR A 41 -10.45 11.09 20.48
C TYR A 41 -9.26 12.02 20.26
N LYS A 42 -9.32 13.22 20.84
CA LYS A 42 -8.19 14.16 20.83
C LYS A 42 -6.94 13.52 21.45
N PHE A 43 -7.11 12.87 22.60
CA PHE A 43 -6.02 12.17 23.29
C PHE A 43 -5.38 11.11 22.38
N THR A 44 -6.17 10.18 21.86
CA THR A 44 -5.64 9.08 21.02
C THR A 44 -5.03 9.60 19.73
N LEU A 45 -5.70 10.53 19.04
CA LEU A 45 -5.23 11.07 17.77
C LEU A 45 -3.81 11.64 17.86
N PHE A 46 -3.51 12.41 18.91
CA PHE A 46 -2.16 12.97 19.09
C PHE A 46 -1.16 11.96 19.67
N ASN A 47 -1.59 11.11 20.60
CA ASN A 47 -0.65 10.18 21.23
C ASN A 47 -0.23 9.04 20.29
N GLU A 48 -1.07 8.55 19.38
CA GLU A 48 -0.69 7.54 18.38
C GLU A 48 0.43 8.02 17.44
N LEU A 49 0.60 9.34 17.25
CA LEU A 49 1.69 9.92 16.45
C LEU A 49 3.09 9.65 17.03
N TYR A 50 3.19 9.19 18.29
CA TYR A 50 4.47 8.82 18.91
C TYR A 50 5.26 7.83 18.05
N PHE A 51 4.55 6.95 17.31
CA PHE A 51 5.17 5.90 16.52
C PHE A 51 5.98 6.43 15.34
N LEU A 52 5.69 7.64 14.83
CA LEU A 52 6.50 8.27 13.78
C LEU A 52 7.94 8.56 14.22
N VAL A 53 8.17 8.64 15.53
CA VAL A 53 9.50 8.88 16.11
C VAL A 53 10.01 7.63 16.82
N ALA A 54 9.16 6.97 17.61
CA ALA A 54 9.54 5.83 18.45
C ALA A 54 9.50 4.48 17.71
N GLY A 55 8.88 4.41 16.53
CA GLY A 55 8.76 3.20 15.70
C GLY A 55 10.05 2.80 14.97
N GLY A 56 11.21 3.05 15.57
CA GLY A 56 12.51 2.72 14.98
C GLY A 56 12.90 3.59 13.78
N THR A 57 12.37 4.81 13.68
CA THR A 57 12.55 5.69 12.51
C THR A 57 14.01 5.93 12.13
N VAL A 58 14.31 5.76 10.84
CA VAL A 58 15.59 6.09 10.22
C VAL A 58 15.34 7.09 9.11
N TRP A 59 16.04 8.22 9.16
CA TRP A 59 15.95 9.26 8.14
C TRP A 59 17.36 9.70 7.73
N ILE A 60 17.70 9.45 6.47
CA ILE A 60 19.03 9.73 5.93
C ILE A 60 18.96 10.76 4.80
N ASP A 61 20.00 11.58 4.68
CA ASP A 61 20.21 12.45 3.53
C ASP A 61 20.46 11.61 2.27
N SER A 62 19.83 11.98 1.16
CA SER A 62 19.98 11.33 -0.16
C SER A 62 21.41 11.40 -0.69
N SER A 63 22.20 12.37 -0.23
CA SER A 63 23.59 12.59 -0.60
C SER A 63 24.57 11.77 0.25
N LEU A 64 24.39 10.45 0.35
CA LEU A 64 25.50 9.61 0.79
C LEU A 64 26.60 9.66 -0.29
N PRO A 65 27.81 10.16 0.00
CA PRO A 65 28.87 10.16 -0.99
C PRO A 65 29.15 8.70 -1.33
N ALA A 66 28.95 8.34 -2.61
CA ALA A 66 29.46 7.10 -3.17
C ALA A 66 30.88 6.94 -2.64
N THR A 67 31.13 5.88 -1.88
CA THR A 67 32.46 5.57 -1.37
C THR A 67 33.41 5.76 -2.53
N SER A 68 34.31 6.73 -2.41
CA SER A 68 35.34 6.94 -3.40
C SER A 68 36.10 5.63 -3.49
N SER A 69 35.78 4.81 -4.50
CA SER A 69 36.62 3.71 -4.95
C SER A 69 37.88 4.36 -5.51
N LYS A 70 38.72 4.85 -4.60
CA LYS A 70 40.10 5.17 -4.87
C LYS A 70 40.71 3.83 -5.24
N ASN A 71 40.95 3.66 -6.53
CA ASN A 71 41.91 2.72 -7.08
C ASN A 71 43.21 2.81 -6.28
N SER A 72 43.36 1.99 -5.24
CA SER A 72 44.66 1.68 -4.68
C SER A 72 45.21 0.50 -5.46
N LEU A 73 45.88 0.82 -6.56
CA LEU A 73 46.95 -0.01 -7.12
C LEU A 73 47.97 -0.23 -6.01
N HIS A 74 47.84 -1.34 -5.28
CA HIS A 74 48.94 -1.87 -4.47
C HIS A 74 49.56 -3.06 -5.21
N GLN A 75 50.79 -2.81 -5.65
CA GLN A 75 51.75 -3.78 -6.18
C GLN A 75 51.81 -5.01 -5.26
N SER A 76 51.52 -6.19 -5.82
CA SER A 76 51.80 -7.46 -5.19
C SER A 76 53.30 -7.79 -5.35
N ALA A 77 54.06 -7.53 -4.30
CA ALA A 77 55.38 -8.12 -4.11
C ALA A 77 55.22 -9.58 -3.66
N ALA A 78 55.97 -10.47 -4.30
CA ALA A 78 55.99 -11.91 -4.07
C ALA A 78 56.45 -12.27 -2.64
N VAL A 79 55.76 -13.23 -2.00
CA VAL A 79 56.35 -14.11 -0.97
C VAL A 79 55.74 -15.52 -1.05
N GLU A 80 56.58 -16.43 -1.51
CA GLU A 80 56.80 -17.85 -1.18
C GLU A 80 55.67 -18.81 -0.75
N ASN A 81 55.60 -19.87 -1.55
CA ASN A 81 54.91 -21.14 -1.30
C ASN A 81 55.38 -21.84 -0.01
N THR A 82 54.43 -22.35 0.77
CA THR A 82 54.67 -23.50 1.64
C THR A 82 53.65 -24.60 1.36
N ASN A 83 54.16 -25.75 0.92
CA ASN A 83 53.41 -26.96 0.58
C ASN A 83 52.80 -27.60 1.83
N VAL A 84 51.53 -28.04 1.73
CA VAL A 84 51.02 -29.15 2.56
C VAL A 84 50.29 -30.14 1.65
N ASN A 85 50.84 -31.35 1.59
CA ASN A 85 50.29 -32.52 0.90
C ASN A 85 49.08 -33.07 1.65
N VAL A 86 47.98 -33.39 0.94
CA VAL A 86 47.13 -34.53 1.28
C VAL A 86 46.73 -35.30 0.02
N THR A 87 46.99 -36.59 0.07
CA THR A 87 46.91 -37.64 -0.95
C THR A 87 45.48 -37.99 -1.39
N VAL A 88 45.37 -38.29 -2.68
CA VAL A 88 44.19 -38.75 -3.42
C VAL A 88 43.92 -40.25 -3.19
N ALA A 89 42.65 -40.62 -3.04
CA ALA A 89 42.15 -41.98 -3.32
C ALA A 89 41.37 -41.97 -4.66
N LYS A 90 41.82 -42.79 -5.61
CA LYS A 90 41.29 -42.97 -6.97
C LYS A 90 40.04 -43.87 -6.98
N GLY A 91 39.12 -43.56 -7.88
CA GLY A 91 38.19 -44.51 -8.51
C GLY A 91 37.91 -44.12 -9.96
N ASN A 92 38.51 -44.85 -10.91
CA ASN A 92 38.25 -44.80 -12.37
C ASN A 92 36.76 -45.06 -12.67
N SER A 93 36.14 -44.65 -13.80
CA SER A 93 36.58 -44.88 -15.18
C SER A 93 35.65 -44.21 -16.21
N ARG A 94 36.27 -43.56 -17.21
CA ARG A 94 36.08 -43.67 -18.68
C ARG A 94 34.71 -43.36 -19.31
N ARG A 95 34.65 -42.28 -20.12
CA ARG A 95 34.77 -42.19 -21.62
C ARG A 95 33.40 -42.28 -22.30
N GLY A 96 33.04 -41.46 -23.28
CA GLY A 96 33.77 -40.39 -23.97
C GLY A 96 33.02 -39.93 -25.24
N ALA A 97 33.63 -38.94 -25.91
CA ALA A 97 33.46 -38.47 -27.30
C ALA A 97 32.09 -37.82 -27.67
N ALA A 98 32.03 -36.51 -27.96
CA ALA A 98 32.43 -35.82 -29.21
C ALA A 98 31.55 -36.28 -30.40
N VAL A 99 30.99 -35.41 -31.25
CA VAL A 99 31.67 -34.50 -32.20
C VAL A 99 30.67 -33.44 -32.73
N GLU A 100 31.23 -32.30 -33.14
CA GLU A 100 30.66 -31.15 -33.87
C GLU A 100 30.01 -31.47 -35.24
N ASN A 101 29.14 -30.60 -35.74
CA ASN A 101 29.33 -29.84 -37.00
C ASN A 101 28.05 -29.08 -37.44
N SER A 102 28.15 -27.76 -37.39
CA SER A 102 27.97 -26.76 -38.48
C SER A 102 27.03 -27.00 -39.68
N VAL A 103 26.35 -25.91 -40.09
CA VAL A 103 26.24 -25.31 -41.46
C VAL A 103 24.80 -24.99 -41.94
N THR A 104 24.53 -23.65 -42.08
CA THR A 104 23.79 -22.87 -43.13
C THR A 104 22.38 -23.29 -43.59
N ASP A 105 21.52 -22.52 -44.25
CA ASP A 105 21.39 -21.15 -44.79
C ASP A 105 19.89 -21.02 -45.16
N GLY A 106 19.40 -19.81 -45.47
CA GLY A 106 18.32 -19.69 -46.47
C GLY A 106 17.18 -18.71 -46.17
N TYR A 107 17.27 -17.56 -46.84
CA TYR A 107 16.23 -16.55 -47.08
C TYR A 107 14.94 -17.13 -47.72
N ASP A 108 13.77 -16.51 -47.49
CA ASP A 108 13.11 -15.72 -48.55
C ASP A 108 11.97 -14.81 -48.04
N THR A 109 11.71 -13.80 -48.86
CA THR A 109 10.84 -12.63 -48.68
C THR A 109 9.62 -12.68 -49.61
N THR A 110 8.71 -11.71 -49.45
CA THR A 110 7.61 -11.27 -50.36
C THR A 110 6.26 -11.99 -50.17
N SER A 111 5.07 -11.39 -50.34
CA SER A 111 4.68 -10.04 -50.78
C SER A 111 3.23 -9.72 -50.37
N ARG A 112 2.94 -8.42 -50.39
CA ARG A 112 1.65 -7.70 -50.25
C ARG A 112 0.55 -8.10 -51.25
N LYS A 113 -0.71 -7.92 -50.82
CA LYS A 113 -1.89 -7.26 -51.48
C LYS A 113 -3.11 -7.55 -50.58
N GLY A 114 -3.92 -6.63 -50.05
CA GLY A 114 -4.41 -5.35 -50.56
C GLY A 114 -5.78 -5.57 -51.21
N LEU A 115 -6.88 -5.13 -50.58
CA LEU A 115 -8.19 -4.80 -51.18
C LEU A 115 -9.09 -4.08 -50.14
N GLU A 116 -9.58 -2.90 -50.52
CA GLU A 116 -10.53 -2.00 -49.84
C GLU A 116 -11.97 -2.13 -50.42
N TYR A 117 -12.89 -1.33 -49.83
CA TYR A 117 -14.28 -0.96 -50.21
C TYR A 117 -15.37 -1.93 -49.72
N ASP A 118 -16.51 -1.55 -49.13
CA ASP A 118 -17.25 -0.31 -48.78
C ASP A 118 -18.21 -0.72 -47.62
N GLY A 119 -18.61 0.10 -46.62
CA GLY A 119 -19.54 1.23 -46.71
C GLY A 119 -20.94 0.83 -46.17
N GLU A 120 -21.37 1.39 -45.03
CA GLU A 120 -22.75 1.90 -44.78
C GLU A 120 -22.93 2.42 -43.33
N GLU A 121 -23.41 3.66 -43.24
CA GLU A 121 -23.83 4.39 -42.04
C GLU A 121 -25.25 3.99 -41.61
N ILE A 122 -25.52 3.98 -40.29
CA ILE A 122 -26.87 4.23 -39.75
C ILE A 122 -26.79 5.25 -38.62
N HIS A 123 -27.47 6.38 -38.87
CA HIS A 123 -27.82 7.42 -37.91
C HIS A 123 -28.85 6.94 -36.88
N THR A 124 -28.65 7.29 -35.61
CA THR A 124 -29.75 7.66 -34.70
C THR A 124 -29.35 8.84 -33.81
N ARG A 125 -30.04 9.97 -34.02
CA ARG A 125 -30.11 11.14 -33.15
C ARG A 125 -30.81 10.77 -31.85
N ASN A 126 -30.30 11.26 -30.73
CA ASN A 126 -31.15 11.77 -29.64
C ASN A 126 -30.50 13.02 -29.05
N THR A 127 -31.31 14.06 -28.91
CA THR A 127 -30.96 15.41 -28.47
C THR A 127 -31.60 15.63 -27.10
N CYS A 128 -30.85 16.15 -26.13
CA CYS A 128 -31.37 16.89 -25.00
C CYS A 128 -30.35 17.99 -24.67
N GLU A 129 -30.80 19.24 -24.75
CA GLU A 129 -30.06 20.46 -24.46
C GLU A 129 -29.95 20.68 -22.95
N GLU A 130 -28.76 20.96 -22.42
CA GLU A 130 -28.61 21.71 -21.17
C GLU A 130 -27.49 22.75 -21.31
N LYS A 131 -27.79 23.98 -20.89
CA LYS A 131 -26.97 25.19 -21.03
C LYS A 131 -25.89 25.26 -19.95
N PRO A 132 -24.73 25.89 -20.22
CA PRO A 132 -23.67 26.03 -19.21
C PRO A 132 -23.93 27.22 -18.28
N VAL A 133 -23.83 26.98 -16.97
CA VAL A 133 -23.83 28.02 -15.93
C VAL A 133 -22.37 28.36 -15.59
N ILE A 134 -22.03 29.63 -15.77
CA ILE A 134 -20.75 30.24 -15.37
C ILE A 134 -20.88 30.72 -13.92
N PRO A 135 -19.95 30.42 -13.00
CA PRO A 135 -19.85 31.14 -11.74
C PRO A 135 -18.88 32.32 -11.87
N GLN A 136 -19.37 33.50 -11.46
CA GLN A 136 -18.65 34.76 -11.38
C GLN A 136 -17.58 34.75 -10.28
N GLU A 137 -16.47 35.43 -10.57
CA GLU A 137 -15.45 35.85 -9.62
C GLU A 137 -16.04 36.72 -8.50
N SER A 138 -15.64 36.46 -7.25
CA SER A 138 -15.77 37.43 -6.16
C SER A 138 -14.46 37.51 -5.38
N ASN A 139 -13.90 38.72 -5.36
CA ASN A 139 -12.70 39.11 -4.63
C ASN A 139 -12.97 39.15 -3.11
N SER A 140 -12.06 38.60 -2.31
CA SER A 140 -11.77 39.17 -0.99
C SER A 140 -10.31 38.95 -0.53
N HIS A 141 -9.58 40.06 -0.55
CA HIS A 141 -8.39 40.45 0.23
C HIS A 141 -7.46 39.36 0.81
N HIS A 142 -6.30 39.19 0.15
CA HIS A 142 -5.10 38.61 0.75
C HIS A 142 -4.24 39.71 1.39
N SER A 143 -3.94 39.54 2.68
CA SER A 143 -2.96 40.32 3.42
C SER A 143 -1.57 39.76 3.15
N ILE A 144 -0.72 40.59 2.55
CA ILE A 144 0.68 40.32 2.24
C ILE A 144 1.49 40.29 3.54
N HIS A 145 1.97 39.11 3.95
CA HIS A 145 3.06 39.02 4.91
C HIS A 145 4.40 39.02 4.17
N LYS A 146 5.25 39.96 4.58
CA LYS A 146 6.55 40.28 4.00
C LYS A 146 7.53 39.13 4.08
N ASP A 147 8.23 38.94 2.97
CA ASP A 147 9.44 38.16 2.77
C ASP A 147 10.44 38.29 3.93
N THR A 148 10.84 37.14 4.46
CA THR A 148 12.13 36.96 5.12
C THR A 148 12.97 36.09 4.18
N LEU A 149 14.19 36.54 3.91
CA LEU A 149 15.11 36.00 2.89
C LEU A 149 15.12 34.47 2.83
N LYS A 150 14.72 33.91 1.69
CA LYS A 150 15.02 32.53 1.31
C LYS A 150 16.50 32.40 0.99
N ASP A 151 17.15 31.43 1.62
CA ASP A 151 18.50 30.98 1.27
C ASP A 151 18.48 30.34 -0.13
N PRO A 152 19.38 30.67 -1.08
CA PRO A 152 19.31 30.19 -2.46
C PRO A 152 19.66 28.70 -2.67
N GLN A 153 19.65 27.87 -1.62
CA GLN A 153 19.93 26.43 -1.69
C GLN A 153 18.67 25.55 -1.61
N ASP A 154 17.49 26.13 -1.39
CA ASP A 154 16.24 25.39 -1.13
C ASP A 154 15.46 25.02 -2.42
N GLU A 155 16.17 24.70 -3.51
CA GLU A 155 15.60 24.26 -4.79
C GLU A 155 15.59 22.74 -4.99
N THR A 156 16.07 21.96 -4.01
CA THR A 156 15.94 20.50 -4.06
C THR A 156 14.74 20.08 -3.23
N ASP A 157 13.68 19.58 -3.87
CA ASP A 157 12.56 18.84 -3.23
C ASP A 157 13.00 17.52 -2.56
N ASP A 158 14.30 17.34 -2.36
CA ASP A 158 14.92 16.17 -1.78
C ASP A 158 14.83 16.25 -0.25
N VAL A 159 13.90 15.48 0.30
CA VAL A 159 13.73 15.34 1.75
C VAL A 159 14.52 14.15 2.30
N GLY A 160 15.44 13.54 1.55
CA GLY A 160 16.15 12.34 1.99
C GLY A 160 15.31 11.06 1.89
N ARG A 161 15.81 9.96 2.47
CA ARG A 161 15.12 8.67 2.51
C ARG A 161 14.68 8.33 3.93
N PHE A 162 13.41 7.96 4.06
CA PHE A 162 12.76 7.70 5.33
C PHE A 162 12.35 6.23 5.43
N LEU A 163 12.60 5.63 6.60
CA LEU A 163 12.16 4.31 6.98
C LEU A 163 11.59 4.35 8.39
N TYR A 164 10.60 3.51 8.66
CA TYR A 164 10.12 3.21 10.00
C TYR A 164 9.74 1.73 10.07
N LEU A 165 9.76 1.14 11.26
CA LEU A 165 9.46 -0.27 11.43
C LEU A 165 7.96 -0.52 11.40
N GLU A 166 7.57 -1.71 10.96
CA GLU A 166 6.23 -2.24 11.21
C GLU A 166 5.91 -2.32 12.71
N GLY A 167 6.87 -2.85 13.49
CA GLY A 167 6.77 -2.96 14.94
C GLY A 167 8.09 -3.38 15.55
N VAL A 168 8.18 -3.34 16.88
CA VAL A 168 9.42 -3.76 17.59
C VAL A 168 9.65 -5.28 17.54
N GLU A 169 8.59 -6.06 17.34
CA GLU A 169 8.64 -7.52 17.19
C GLU A 169 8.87 -7.95 15.73
N TYR A 170 8.40 -7.13 14.79
CA TYR A 170 8.51 -7.32 13.35
C TYR A 170 9.44 -6.26 12.77
N ILE A 171 10.75 -6.54 12.87
CA ILE A 171 11.79 -5.62 12.43
C ILE A 171 11.85 -5.70 10.90
N MET A 172 10.99 -4.96 10.21
CA MET A 172 10.92 -4.83 8.75
C MET A 172 10.62 -3.38 8.40
N TRP A 173 11.33 -2.83 7.41
CA TRP A 173 11.22 -1.41 7.08
C TRP A 173 10.05 -1.13 6.14
N CYS A 174 9.18 -0.22 6.57
CA CYS A 174 8.02 0.24 5.81
C CYS A 174 7.16 -0.90 5.28
N THR A 175 6.85 -1.91 6.12
CA THR A 175 5.94 -3.01 5.72
C THR A 175 4.67 -2.43 5.10
N TYR A 176 4.47 -2.74 3.83
CA TYR A 176 3.74 -1.86 2.93
C TYR A 176 2.23 -2.10 2.97
N ASP A 177 1.85 -3.36 3.21
CA ASP A 177 0.48 -3.74 3.49
C ASP A 177 -0.01 -3.16 4.84
N VAL A 178 0.89 -2.88 5.78
CA VAL A 178 0.58 -2.19 7.05
C VAL A 178 0.64 -0.66 6.89
N HIS A 179 1.60 -0.15 6.12
CA HIS A 179 1.72 1.27 5.77
C HIS A 179 0.42 1.82 5.16
N PHE A 180 -0.34 0.98 4.44
CA PHE A 180 -1.69 1.29 3.95
C PHE A 180 -2.64 1.89 4.99
N TYR A 181 -2.55 1.47 6.25
CA TYR A 181 -3.38 2.01 7.33
C TYR A 181 -2.74 3.23 8.02
N ALA A 182 -1.41 3.24 8.14
CA ALA A 182 -0.68 4.26 8.91
C ALA A 182 -0.33 5.53 8.10
N SER A 183 -0.19 5.43 6.78
CA SER A 183 0.36 6.49 5.91
C SER A 183 -0.48 7.77 5.84
N PHE A 184 -1.73 7.74 6.31
CA PHE A 184 -2.56 8.94 6.42
C PHE A 184 -1.91 10.03 7.28
N ALA A 185 -1.25 9.66 8.39
CA ALA A 185 -0.57 10.63 9.24
C ALA A 185 0.64 11.27 8.54
N LEU A 186 1.39 10.48 7.77
CA LEU A 186 2.52 10.97 6.99
C LEU A 186 2.06 11.88 5.86
N LEU A 187 1.01 11.52 5.12
CA LEU A 187 0.47 12.38 4.08
C LEU A 187 -0.03 13.72 4.63
N GLU A 188 -0.78 13.70 5.75
CA GLU A 188 -1.38 14.91 6.32
C GLU A 188 -0.33 15.85 6.93
N LEU A 189 0.66 15.30 7.65
CA LEU A 189 1.63 16.10 8.43
C LEU A 189 2.95 16.32 7.70
N PHE A 190 3.41 15.35 6.91
CA PHE A 190 4.71 15.33 6.26
C PHE A 190 4.64 14.81 4.81
N PRO A 191 3.84 15.44 3.92
CA PRO A 191 3.54 14.90 2.60
C PRO A 191 4.77 14.63 1.75
N LYS A 192 5.82 15.46 1.84
CA LYS A 192 7.06 15.21 1.09
C LYS A 192 7.75 13.90 1.50
N ILE A 193 7.69 13.54 2.78
CA ILE A 193 8.24 12.27 3.29
C ILE A 193 7.42 11.10 2.73
N GLU A 194 6.09 11.19 2.78
CA GLU A 194 5.20 10.18 2.19
C GLU A 194 5.49 9.97 0.70
N LEU A 195 5.52 11.05 -0.08
CA LEU A 195 5.83 10.97 -1.52
C LEU A 195 7.23 10.38 -1.78
N SER A 196 8.19 10.59 -0.88
CA SER A 196 9.52 9.97 -0.99
C SER A 196 9.45 8.46 -0.77
N ILE A 197 8.71 7.98 0.23
CA ILE A 197 8.48 6.54 0.47
C ILE A 197 7.83 5.91 -0.76
N GLN A 198 6.78 6.54 -1.31
CA GLN A 198 6.10 6.07 -2.51
C GLN A 198 7.03 5.96 -3.73
N ARG A 199 7.96 6.92 -3.91
CA ARG A 199 8.98 6.85 -4.98
C ARG A 199 9.94 5.67 -4.77
N GLU A 200 10.33 5.35 -3.54
CA GLU A 200 11.17 4.19 -3.26
C GLU A 200 10.44 2.87 -3.56
N PHE A 201 9.15 2.76 -3.19
CA PHE A 201 8.33 1.61 -3.58
C PHE A 201 8.12 1.52 -5.09
N ALA A 202 7.93 2.66 -5.78
CA ALA A 202 7.82 2.67 -7.25
C ALA A 202 9.10 2.13 -7.92
N LYS A 203 10.29 2.53 -7.45
CA LYS A 203 11.56 1.96 -7.92
C LYS A 203 11.63 0.46 -7.63
N ALA A 204 11.22 0.06 -6.43
CA ALA A 204 11.22 -1.33 -6.00
C ALA A 204 10.32 -2.23 -6.88
N VAL A 205 9.10 -1.78 -7.20
CA VAL A 205 8.17 -2.49 -8.10
C VAL A 205 8.83 -2.80 -9.45
N LEU A 206 9.58 -1.85 -10.00
CA LEU A 206 10.24 -1.98 -11.30
C LEU A 206 11.55 -2.80 -11.27
N SER A 207 12.04 -3.13 -10.07
CA SER A 207 13.26 -3.90 -9.85
C SER A 207 13.01 -5.41 -9.66
N GLU A 208 14.07 -6.19 -9.86
CA GLU A 208 14.12 -7.63 -9.61
C GLU A 208 15.34 -7.97 -8.76
N ASP A 209 15.17 -8.91 -7.83
CA ASP A 209 16.26 -9.58 -7.13
C ASP A 209 16.12 -11.09 -7.31
N GLY A 210 16.97 -11.64 -8.17
CA GLY A 210 16.98 -13.07 -8.51
C GLY A 210 17.59 -13.99 -7.46
N ARG A 211 18.05 -13.47 -6.32
CA ARG A 211 18.55 -14.33 -5.22
C ARG A 211 17.44 -15.27 -4.76
N ARG A 212 17.81 -16.53 -4.50
CA ARG A 212 16.85 -17.53 -4.03
C ARG A 212 16.65 -17.43 -2.53
N VAL A 213 15.39 -17.43 -2.11
CA VAL A 213 14.97 -17.47 -0.70
C VAL A 213 14.08 -18.67 -0.46
N LYS A 214 14.13 -19.20 0.75
CA LYS A 214 13.25 -20.28 1.19
C LYS A 214 12.09 -19.64 1.95
N PHE A 215 10.85 -19.95 1.55
CA PHE A 215 9.67 -19.53 2.28
C PHE A 215 9.37 -20.51 3.41
N LEU A 216 9.12 -19.99 4.61
CA LEU A 216 9.10 -20.80 5.83
C LEU A 216 7.83 -21.65 5.94
N ALA A 217 6.67 -21.11 5.54
CA ALA A 217 5.38 -21.78 5.67
C ALA A 217 5.25 -22.97 4.70
N GLU A 218 5.56 -22.75 3.41
CA GLU A 218 5.45 -23.79 2.37
C GLU A 218 6.71 -24.65 2.26
N GLY A 219 7.86 -24.14 2.71
CA GLY A 219 9.16 -24.81 2.60
C GLY A 219 9.77 -24.85 1.19
N ASN A 220 9.10 -24.23 0.21
CA ASN A 220 9.56 -24.10 -1.16
C ASN A 220 10.58 -22.94 -1.30
N TRP A 221 11.10 -22.78 -2.51
CA TRP A 221 12.09 -21.74 -2.83
C TRP A 221 11.56 -20.88 -3.98
N GLY A 222 11.68 -19.57 -3.84
CA GLY A 222 11.36 -18.59 -4.89
C GLY A 222 12.49 -17.59 -5.11
N ILE A 223 12.23 -16.60 -5.96
CA ILE A 223 13.10 -15.43 -6.11
C ILE A 223 12.72 -14.39 -5.07
N ARG A 224 13.72 -13.66 -4.54
CA ARG A 224 13.53 -12.71 -3.44
C ARG A 224 12.57 -11.58 -3.82
N LYS A 225 12.72 -11.01 -5.01
CA LYS A 225 11.88 -9.90 -5.49
C LYS A 225 11.56 -10.08 -6.96
N VAL A 226 10.28 -10.29 -7.27
CA VAL A 226 9.76 -10.38 -8.64
C VAL A 226 9.47 -8.99 -9.19
N ARG A 227 9.86 -8.70 -10.44
CA ARG A 227 9.49 -7.45 -11.11
C ARG A 227 7.98 -7.35 -11.32
N GLY A 228 7.39 -6.19 -11.03
CA GLY A 228 5.94 -5.96 -11.11
C GLY A 228 5.19 -6.28 -9.82
N ALA A 229 5.73 -7.15 -8.94
CA ALA A 229 5.23 -7.30 -7.59
C ALA A 229 5.76 -6.17 -6.70
N VAL A 230 4.88 -5.54 -5.92
CA VAL A 230 5.26 -4.63 -4.83
C VAL A 230 5.96 -5.48 -3.75
N PRO A 231 7.14 -5.08 -3.25
CA PRO A 231 7.73 -5.79 -2.11
C PRO A 231 6.86 -5.60 -0.87
N HIS A 232 6.84 -6.60 0.00
CA HIS A 232 6.21 -6.51 1.30
C HIS A 232 6.86 -5.43 2.17
N ASP A 233 8.18 -5.38 2.17
CA ASP A 233 8.97 -4.42 2.96
C ASP A 233 10.21 -3.98 2.18
N LEU A 234 10.79 -2.85 2.59
CA LEU A 234 12.02 -2.33 2.00
C LEU A 234 13.28 -3.03 2.52
N GLY A 235 13.14 -4.13 3.27
CA GLY A 235 14.24 -4.94 3.80
C GLY A 235 14.45 -4.75 5.29
N THR A 236 15.63 -5.17 5.75
CA THR A 236 16.08 -5.05 7.15
C THR A 236 17.51 -4.59 7.29
N HIS A 237 18.45 -5.39 6.77
CA HIS A 237 19.89 -5.16 6.94
C HIS A 237 20.44 -4.10 5.98
N ASP A 238 20.09 -4.20 4.70
CA ASP A 238 20.48 -3.25 3.66
C ASP A 238 19.21 -2.80 2.92
N PRO A 239 18.42 -1.90 3.54
CA PRO A 239 17.14 -1.48 2.98
C PRO A 239 17.29 -0.86 1.59
N TRP A 240 16.21 -0.85 0.81
CA TRP A 240 16.18 -0.44 -0.61
C TRP A 240 16.91 -1.37 -1.59
N HIS A 241 17.85 -2.20 -1.11
CA HIS A 241 18.63 -3.13 -1.92
C HIS A 241 18.28 -4.59 -1.64
N GLU A 242 18.09 -4.96 -0.38
CA GLU A 242 17.70 -6.29 0.07
C GLU A 242 16.25 -6.32 0.58
N MET A 243 15.32 -6.00 -0.33
CA MET A 243 13.88 -5.99 -0.06
C MET A 243 13.31 -7.39 0.26
N ASN A 244 12.07 -7.42 0.76
CA ASN A 244 11.38 -8.64 1.19
C ASN A 244 12.20 -9.40 2.23
N ALA A 245 12.45 -8.74 3.37
CA ALA A 245 12.99 -9.43 4.53
C ALA A 245 11.98 -10.43 5.10
N TYR A 246 10.69 -10.12 5.01
CA TYR A 246 9.64 -11.10 5.24
C TYR A 246 9.82 -12.32 4.35
N ASN A 247 9.84 -13.50 4.97
CA ASN A 247 10.07 -14.77 4.27
C ASN A 247 9.17 -15.90 4.76
N ILE A 248 8.08 -15.61 5.48
CA ILE A 248 7.13 -16.65 5.89
C ILE A 248 6.41 -17.20 4.65
N HIS A 249 5.81 -16.31 3.85
CA HIS A 249 5.11 -16.61 2.60
C HIS A 249 5.81 -15.96 1.39
N ASP A 250 5.52 -16.46 0.19
CA ASP A 250 5.89 -15.79 -1.06
C ASP A 250 5.00 -14.57 -1.32
N THR A 251 5.50 -13.38 -0.95
CA THR A 251 4.74 -12.12 -1.07
C THR A 251 4.56 -11.69 -2.52
N SER A 252 5.29 -12.27 -3.48
CA SER A 252 5.02 -12.02 -4.90
C SER A 252 3.69 -12.61 -5.38
N GLN A 253 3.12 -13.52 -4.60
CA GLN A 253 1.82 -14.12 -4.83
C GLN A 253 0.70 -13.40 -4.07
N TRP A 254 1.01 -12.38 -3.26
CA TRP A 254 -0.01 -11.70 -2.47
C TRP A 254 -0.93 -10.83 -3.33
N LYS A 255 -2.20 -10.81 -2.95
CA LYS A 255 -3.28 -10.21 -3.74
C LYS A 255 -3.61 -8.77 -3.34
N ASP A 256 -3.09 -8.28 -2.22
CA ASP A 256 -3.39 -6.95 -1.68
C ASP A 256 -2.28 -5.93 -1.89
N LEU A 257 -1.00 -6.31 -1.87
CA LEU A 257 0.15 -5.39 -1.98
C LEU A 257 0.09 -4.48 -3.22
N ASN A 258 -0.13 -5.05 -4.40
CA ASN A 258 -0.22 -4.27 -5.65
C ASN A 258 -1.44 -3.32 -5.65
N PRO A 259 -2.68 -3.78 -5.35
CA PRO A 259 -3.81 -2.86 -5.18
C PRO A 259 -3.56 -1.76 -4.14
N LYS A 260 -3.00 -2.08 -2.98
CA LYS A 260 -2.65 -1.11 -1.92
C LYS A 260 -1.65 -0.06 -2.40
N PHE A 261 -0.65 -0.45 -3.20
CA PHE A 261 0.29 0.48 -3.81
C PHE A 261 -0.39 1.47 -4.72
N VAL A 262 -1.23 0.98 -5.63
CA VAL A 262 -1.97 1.84 -6.57
C VAL A 262 -2.90 2.80 -5.83
N LEU A 263 -3.56 2.33 -4.77
CA LEU A 263 -4.46 3.13 -3.95
C LEU A 263 -3.74 4.22 -3.16
N GLN A 264 -2.62 3.90 -2.50
CA GLN A 264 -1.80 4.88 -1.77
C GLN A 264 -1.22 5.94 -2.72
N VAL A 265 -0.59 5.51 -3.81
CA VAL A 265 -0.05 6.42 -4.83
C VAL A 265 -1.12 7.37 -5.37
N TYR A 266 -2.31 6.85 -5.68
CA TYR A 266 -3.40 7.70 -6.17
C TYR A 266 -3.90 8.67 -5.12
N ARG A 267 -4.11 8.22 -3.86
CA ARG A 267 -4.52 9.08 -2.74
C ARG A 267 -3.56 10.26 -2.60
N ASP A 268 -2.26 9.97 -2.60
CA ASP A 268 -1.22 10.98 -2.38
C ASP A 268 -1.10 11.93 -3.57
N PHE A 269 -1.19 11.40 -4.80
CA PHE A 269 -1.24 12.21 -6.02
C PHE A 269 -2.47 13.13 -6.03
N ALA A 270 -3.65 12.62 -5.68
CA ALA A 270 -4.89 13.39 -5.66
C ALA A 270 -4.87 14.49 -4.58
N ALA A 271 -4.33 14.18 -3.39
CA ALA A 271 -4.23 15.11 -2.27
C ALA A 271 -3.23 16.25 -2.54
N THR A 272 -2.06 15.91 -3.09
CA THR A 272 -0.97 16.88 -3.31
C THR A 272 -1.06 17.60 -4.66
N ARG A 273 -1.73 16.99 -5.65
CA ARG A 273 -1.74 17.41 -7.06
C ARG A 273 -0.35 17.55 -7.67
N ASP A 274 0.62 16.81 -7.14
CA ASP A 274 2.00 16.80 -7.65
C ASP A 274 2.08 15.94 -8.92
N PHE A 275 1.99 16.59 -10.08
CA PHE A 275 2.13 15.93 -11.39
C PHE A 275 3.55 15.43 -11.67
N SER A 276 4.57 15.98 -11.01
CA SER A 276 5.93 15.45 -11.12
C SER A 276 6.02 14.10 -10.41
N PHE A 277 5.54 14.03 -9.17
CA PHE A 277 5.38 12.76 -8.46
C PHE A 277 4.56 11.76 -9.26
N GLY A 278 3.40 12.18 -9.77
CA GLY A 278 2.53 11.33 -10.59
C GLY A 278 3.26 10.75 -11.81
N ALA A 279 4.04 11.56 -12.51
CA ALA A 279 4.84 11.11 -13.65
C ALA A 279 5.96 10.13 -13.25
N ASP A 280 6.63 10.38 -12.11
CA ASP A 280 7.73 9.53 -11.60
C ASP A 280 7.24 8.10 -11.30
N VAL A 281 6.08 7.97 -10.67
CA VAL A 281 5.57 6.68 -10.16
C VAL A 281 4.65 5.96 -11.15
N TRP A 282 4.13 6.64 -12.17
CA TRP A 282 3.17 6.06 -13.12
C TRP A 282 3.63 4.75 -13.80
N PRO A 283 4.90 4.60 -14.24
CA PRO A 283 5.37 3.35 -14.81
C PRO A 283 5.27 2.17 -13.83
N ALA A 284 5.50 2.42 -12.53
CA ALA A 284 5.37 1.40 -11.49
C ALA A 284 3.90 1.06 -11.23
N VAL A 285 3.00 2.05 -11.18
CA VAL A 285 1.55 1.83 -11.05
C VAL A 285 1.05 0.93 -12.16
N ARG A 286 1.44 1.21 -13.41
CA ARG A 286 1.09 0.37 -14.56
C ARG A 286 1.64 -1.05 -14.43
N ALA A 287 2.92 -1.19 -14.11
CA ALA A 287 3.54 -2.50 -13.93
C ALA A 287 2.85 -3.32 -12.82
N ALA A 288 2.46 -2.68 -11.72
CA ALA A 288 1.76 -3.32 -10.61
C ALA A 288 0.35 -3.80 -11.03
N MET A 289 -0.41 -2.97 -11.75
CA MET A 289 -1.72 -3.33 -12.28
C MET A 289 -1.63 -4.46 -13.33
N GLU A 290 -0.67 -4.38 -14.25
CA GLU A 290 -0.44 -5.41 -15.26
C GLU A 290 0.03 -6.74 -14.64
N TYR A 291 0.81 -6.69 -13.55
CA TYR A 291 1.22 -7.88 -12.81
C TYR A 291 0.02 -8.61 -12.18
N MET A 292 -0.98 -7.88 -11.68
CA MET A 292 -2.17 -8.47 -11.04
C MET A 292 -3.06 -9.25 -12.02
N GLU A 293 -2.95 -8.99 -13.33
CA GLU A 293 -3.73 -9.68 -14.36
C GLU A 293 -3.55 -11.20 -14.34
N GLN A 294 -2.40 -11.69 -13.84
CA GLN A 294 -2.12 -13.13 -13.76
C GLN A 294 -3.00 -13.87 -12.74
N PHE A 295 -3.62 -13.12 -11.82
CA PHE A 295 -4.46 -13.66 -10.76
C PHE A 295 -5.96 -13.62 -11.09
N ASP A 296 -6.33 -13.25 -12.32
CA ASP A 296 -7.69 -13.36 -12.88
C ASP A 296 -7.71 -14.59 -13.81
N ARG A 297 -7.95 -15.77 -13.23
CA ARG A 297 -7.72 -17.06 -13.90
C ARG A 297 -8.89 -17.50 -14.76
N ASP A 298 -10.10 -17.11 -14.40
CA ASP A 298 -11.29 -17.37 -15.21
C ASP A 298 -11.60 -16.24 -16.21
N SER A 299 -10.76 -15.20 -16.22
CA SER A 299 -10.89 -14.02 -17.08
C SER A 299 -12.20 -13.27 -16.87
N ASP A 300 -12.83 -13.35 -15.69
CA ASP A 300 -14.05 -12.62 -15.35
C ASP A 300 -13.77 -11.15 -14.94
N GLY A 301 -12.50 -10.77 -14.82
CA GLY A 301 -12.06 -9.42 -14.48
C GLY A 301 -11.67 -9.25 -13.02
N LEU A 302 -11.96 -10.23 -12.17
CA LEU A 302 -11.71 -10.21 -10.73
C LEU A 302 -10.55 -11.16 -10.39
N ILE A 303 -9.76 -10.79 -9.39
CA ILE A 303 -8.62 -11.60 -8.95
C ILE A 303 -9.07 -12.66 -7.94
N GLU A 304 -8.42 -13.83 -7.94
CA GLU A 304 -8.70 -14.92 -7.01
C GLU A 304 -7.54 -15.19 -6.04
N ASN A 305 -7.85 -15.32 -4.76
CA ASN A 305 -6.99 -15.84 -3.72
C ASN A 305 -6.83 -17.37 -3.81
N ASP A 306 -5.69 -17.86 -3.32
CA ASP A 306 -5.16 -19.18 -3.67
C ASP A 306 -5.41 -20.32 -2.67
N GLY A 307 -6.19 -20.09 -1.62
CA GLY A 307 -6.37 -21.09 -0.57
C GLY A 307 -5.16 -21.22 0.35
N PHE A 308 -4.31 -20.19 0.40
CA PHE A 308 -3.31 -19.95 1.44
C PHE A 308 -3.36 -18.47 1.85
N PRO A 309 -2.71 -18.06 2.95
CA PRO A 309 -2.62 -16.65 3.33
C PRO A 309 -1.76 -15.85 2.34
N ASP A 310 -2.42 -15.25 1.35
CA ASP A 310 -1.81 -14.50 0.26
C ASP A 310 -2.17 -13.01 0.32
N GLN A 311 -2.18 -12.45 1.54
CA GLN A 311 -2.49 -11.05 1.84
C GLN A 311 -2.13 -10.73 3.31
N THR A 312 -2.26 -9.48 3.75
CA THR A 312 -1.85 -8.96 5.08
C THR A 312 -2.30 -9.79 6.30
N TYR A 313 -3.47 -10.41 6.25
CA TYR A 313 -3.92 -11.43 7.22
C TYR A 313 -3.20 -12.75 6.91
N ASP A 314 -1.88 -12.76 7.12
CA ASP A 314 -0.89 -13.75 6.69
C ASP A 314 -1.01 -15.14 7.35
N THR A 315 -2.02 -15.37 8.20
CA THR A 315 -2.39 -16.69 8.71
C THR A 315 -3.86 -17.02 8.46
N TRP A 316 -4.65 -16.09 7.90
CA TRP A 316 -6.06 -16.29 7.61
C TRP A 316 -6.27 -16.65 6.13
N THR A 317 -6.54 -17.94 5.90
CA THR A 317 -6.72 -18.47 4.54
C THR A 317 -7.95 -17.90 3.86
N VAL A 318 -7.83 -17.63 2.56
CA VAL A 318 -8.88 -17.12 1.67
C VAL A 318 -8.96 -18.01 0.43
N HIS A 319 -10.18 -18.36 -0.03
CA HIS A 319 -10.38 -19.18 -1.23
C HIS A 319 -11.19 -18.46 -2.31
N GLY A 320 -10.64 -18.38 -3.52
CA GLY A 320 -11.32 -17.76 -4.64
C GLY A 320 -11.42 -16.25 -4.46
N ILE A 321 -12.56 -15.67 -4.77
CA ILE A 321 -12.76 -14.22 -4.67
C ILE A 321 -13.05 -13.85 -3.23
N SER A 322 -12.36 -12.85 -2.69
CA SER A 322 -12.59 -12.33 -1.34
C SER A 322 -13.15 -10.94 -1.30
N ALA A 323 -13.89 -10.63 -0.24
CA ALA A 323 -14.40 -9.28 -0.04
C ALA A 323 -13.24 -8.29 0.10
N TYR A 324 -12.22 -8.61 0.88
CA TYR A 324 -11.07 -7.74 1.12
C TYR A 324 -10.23 -7.49 -0.14
N CYS A 325 -9.62 -8.53 -0.75
CA CYS A 325 -8.74 -8.34 -1.91
C CYS A 325 -9.54 -7.89 -3.15
N GLY A 326 -10.76 -8.42 -3.33
CA GLY A 326 -11.65 -8.01 -4.41
C GLY A 326 -12.06 -6.54 -4.30
N CYS A 327 -12.40 -6.05 -3.10
CA CYS A 327 -12.74 -4.64 -2.89
C CYS A 327 -11.54 -3.72 -3.17
N LEU A 328 -10.34 -4.10 -2.70
CA LEU A 328 -9.10 -3.39 -3.01
C LEU A 328 -8.82 -3.36 -4.51
N TRP A 329 -9.02 -4.47 -5.22
CA TRP A 329 -8.81 -4.55 -6.67
C TRP A 329 -9.78 -3.64 -7.45
N LEU A 330 -11.06 -3.63 -7.09
CA LEU A 330 -12.04 -2.73 -7.70
C LEU A 330 -11.66 -1.26 -7.50
N ALA A 331 -11.24 -0.91 -6.28
CA ALA A 331 -10.74 0.42 -5.96
C ALA A 331 -9.50 0.78 -6.76
N ALA A 332 -8.52 -0.13 -6.86
CA ALA A 332 -7.28 0.08 -7.60
C ALA A 332 -7.53 0.28 -9.10
N LEU A 333 -8.48 -0.45 -9.70
CA LEU A 333 -8.91 -0.24 -11.08
C LEU A 333 -9.48 1.17 -11.30
N GLN A 334 -10.32 1.66 -10.39
CA GLN A 334 -10.84 3.04 -10.49
C GLN A 334 -9.74 4.08 -10.30
N ALA A 335 -8.87 3.91 -9.30
CA ALA A 335 -7.75 4.79 -9.02
C ALA A 335 -6.77 4.88 -10.20
N ALA A 336 -6.37 3.73 -10.74
CA ALA A 336 -5.51 3.64 -11.92
C ALA A 336 -6.16 4.30 -13.14
N ALA A 337 -7.46 4.10 -13.36
CA ALA A 337 -8.17 4.74 -14.46
C ALA A 337 -8.20 6.28 -14.33
N ALA A 338 -8.48 6.78 -13.12
CA ALA A 338 -8.51 8.21 -12.83
C ALA A 338 -7.13 8.85 -12.94
N MET A 339 -6.08 8.17 -12.46
CA MET A 339 -4.69 8.62 -12.56
C MET A 339 -4.22 8.65 -14.02
N ALA A 340 -4.46 7.56 -14.77
CA ALA A 340 -4.12 7.42 -16.18
C ALA A 340 -4.70 8.56 -17.01
N LEU A 341 -5.98 8.90 -16.78
CA LEU A 341 -6.65 9.98 -17.50
C LEU A 341 -5.99 11.34 -17.23
N GLN A 342 -5.63 11.62 -15.98
CA GLN A 342 -4.96 12.88 -15.60
C GLN A 342 -3.53 12.97 -16.17
N LEU A 343 -2.82 11.85 -16.26
CA LEU A 343 -1.47 11.77 -16.83
C LEU A 343 -1.44 11.58 -18.35
N GLY A 344 -2.60 11.49 -19.01
CA GLY A 344 -2.72 11.40 -20.46
C GLY A 344 -2.65 9.99 -21.06
N ASP A 345 -2.54 8.93 -20.26
CA ASP A 345 -2.57 7.52 -20.71
C ASP A 345 -4.02 7.04 -20.89
N LYS A 346 -4.72 7.66 -21.85
CA LYS A 346 -6.14 7.36 -22.15
C LYS A 346 -6.41 5.89 -22.48
N PRO A 347 -5.57 5.17 -23.25
CA PRO A 347 -5.79 3.75 -23.52
C PRO A 347 -5.79 2.90 -22.25
N PHE A 348 -4.87 3.15 -21.32
CA PHE A 348 -4.82 2.44 -20.05
C PHE A 348 -6.03 2.79 -19.16
N ALA A 349 -6.44 4.07 -19.16
CA ALA A 349 -7.64 4.51 -18.43
C ALA A 349 -8.90 3.71 -18.86
N GLU A 350 -9.14 3.58 -20.16
CA GLU A 350 -10.28 2.84 -20.69
C GLU A 350 -10.18 1.32 -20.44
N LYS A 351 -8.97 0.75 -20.48
CA LYS A 351 -8.72 -0.65 -20.11
C LYS A 351 -9.14 -0.91 -18.65
N CYS A 352 -8.64 -0.11 -17.72
CA CYS A 352 -8.97 -0.23 -16.29
C CYS A 352 -10.46 -0.02 -16.04
N LYS A 353 -11.08 0.98 -16.69
CA LYS A 353 -12.51 1.28 -16.57
C LYS A 353 -13.39 0.13 -17.05
N SER A 354 -13.07 -0.46 -18.21
CA SER A 354 -13.82 -1.60 -18.75
C SER A 354 -13.71 -2.82 -17.83
N LYS A 355 -12.51 -3.09 -17.29
CA LYS A 355 -12.32 -4.18 -16.33
C LYS A 355 -13.06 -3.92 -15.02
N PHE A 356 -13.03 -2.69 -14.49
CA PHE A 356 -13.78 -2.31 -13.29
C PHE A 356 -15.27 -2.65 -13.40
N PHE A 357 -15.93 -2.28 -14.50
CA PHE A 357 -17.35 -2.57 -14.67
C PHE A 357 -17.64 -4.07 -14.70
N LYS A 358 -16.79 -4.85 -15.36
CA LYS A 358 -16.93 -6.31 -15.43
C LYS A 358 -16.72 -6.95 -14.04
N ALA A 359 -15.61 -6.61 -13.39
CA ALA A 359 -15.20 -7.15 -12.10
C ALA A 359 -16.20 -6.79 -10.98
N LYS A 360 -16.76 -5.57 -11.00
CA LYS A 360 -17.76 -5.15 -10.00
C LYS A 360 -19.01 -6.02 -10.04
N LEU A 361 -19.50 -6.35 -11.24
CA LEU A 361 -20.69 -7.20 -11.39
C LEU A 361 -20.43 -8.60 -10.81
N VAL A 362 -19.28 -9.19 -11.12
CA VAL A 362 -18.84 -10.48 -10.59
C VAL A 362 -18.73 -10.45 -9.06
N PHE A 363 -18.07 -9.42 -8.52
CA PHE A 363 -17.87 -9.25 -7.08
C PHE A 363 -19.21 -9.22 -6.34
N GLU A 364 -20.16 -8.41 -6.81
CA GLU A 364 -21.48 -8.32 -6.21
C GLU A 364 -22.24 -9.64 -6.35
N GLU A 365 -22.24 -10.29 -7.52
CA GLU A 365 -22.92 -11.56 -7.74
C GLU A 365 -22.39 -12.67 -6.82
N LYS A 366 -21.07 -12.80 -6.68
CA LYS A 366 -20.44 -13.88 -5.93
C LYS A 366 -20.45 -13.65 -4.40
N LEU A 367 -20.38 -12.41 -3.93
CA LEU A 367 -20.18 -12.11 -2.50
C LEU A 367 -21.36 -11.45 -1.79
N TRP A 368 -22.20 -10.67 -2.48
CA TRP A 368 -23.30 -9.98 -1.81
C TRP A 368 -24.39 -10.97 -1.38
N ASN A 369 -24.59 -11.12 -0.06
CA ASN A 369 -25.57 -12.09 0.48
C ASN A 369 -26.94 -11.48 0.82
N GLY A 370 -27.17 -10.21 0.45
CA GLY A 370 -28.37 -9.46 0.81
C GLY A 370 -28.24 -8.59 2.07
N SER A 371 -27.15 -8.72 2.84
CA SER A 371 -26.91 -7.89 4.02
C SER A 371 -25.47 -7.40 4.16
N TYR A 372 -24.49 -8.20 3.77
CA TYR A 372 -23.07 -7.84 3.76
C TYR A 372 -22.34 -8.66 2.68
N PHE A 373 -21.05 -8.43 2.47
CA PHE A 373 -20.25 -9.23 1.57
C PHE A 373 -19.65 -10.42 2.33
N ASN A 374 -19.87 -11.64 1.82
CA ASN A 374 -19.23 -12.84 2.36
C ASN A 374 -17.71 -12.69 2.37
N TYR A 375 -17.04 -13.28 3.36
CA TYR A 375 -15.57 -13.25 3.49
C TYR A 375 -14.87 -13.68 2.19
N ASP A 376 -15.30 -14.82 1.63
CA ASP A 376 -14.84 -15.29 0.33
C ASP A 376 -15.93 -16.09 -0.42
N SER A 377 -15.66 -16.40 -1.69
CA SER A 377 -16.52 -17.21 -2.55
C SER A 377 -16.35 -18.72 -2.35
N GLY A 378 -15.59 -19.12 -1.33
CA GLY A 378 -15.34 -20.51 -1.00
C GLY A 378 -16.56 -21.22 -0.40
N SER A 379 -16.36 -22.47 -0.01
CA SER A 379 -17.37 -23.32 0.65
C SER A 379 -17.00 -23.69 2.09
N SER A 380 -15.98 -23.05 2.65
CA SER A 380 -15.50 -23.29 4.00
C SER A 380 -16.50 -22.79 5.06
N SER A 381 -16.34 -23.22 6.31
CA SER A 381 -17.20 -22.75 7.40
C SER A 381 -17.07 -21.25 7.67
N ASN A 382 -15.92 -20.65 7.38
CA ASN A 382 -15.66 -19.22 7.53
C ASN A 382 -15.93 -18.40 6.26
N SER A 383 -16.29 -19.01 5.12
CA SER A 383 -16.61 -18.27 3.88
C SER A 383 -17.76 -17.26 4.05
N LYS A 384 -18.64 -17.47 5.03
CA LYS A 384 -19.73 -16.55 5.37
C LYS A 384 -19.43 -15.62 6.55
N SER A 385 -18.21 -15.64 7.08
CA SER A 385 -17.83 -14.76 8.18
C SER A 385 -17.93 -13.30 7.77
N ILE A 386 -18.29 -12.46 8.72
CA ILE A 386 -18.35 -11.02 8.61
C ILE A 386 -16.93 -10.55 8.92
N GLN A 387 -16.19 -10.16 7.88
CA GLN A 387 -14.87 -9.56 8.06
C GLN A 387 -15.03 -8.06 8.35
N ALA A 388 -14.33 -7.55 9.36
CA ALA A 388 -14.34 -6.13 9.69
C ALA A 388 -13.88 -5.27 8.50
N ASP A 389 -12.86 -5.73 7.78
CA ASP A 389 -12.19 -5.00 6.71
C ASP A 389 -12.76 -5.28 5.30
N GLN A 390 -13.96 -5.88 5.21
CA GLN A 390 -14.55 -6.28 3.92
C GLN A 390 -14.78 -5.12 2.92
N LEU A 391 -14.67 -3.87 3.38
CA LEU A 391 -14.86 -2.64 2.61
C LEU A 391 -13.57 -1.78 2.52
N ALA A 392 -12.38 -2.35 2.71
CA ALA A 392 -11.10 -1.62 2.66
C ALA A 392 -10.90 -0.78 1.38
N GLY A 393 -11.30 -1.30 0.23
CA GLY A 393 -11.24 -0.55 -1.03
C GLY A 393 -12.23 0.62 -1.08
N GLN A 394 -13.44 0.44 -0.54
CA GLN A 394 -14.47 1.50 -0.45
C GLN A 394 -14.06 2.61 0.51
N TRP A 395 -13.35 2.27 1.59
CA TRP A 395 -12.72 3.25 2.46
C TRP A 395 -11.74 4.13 1.68
N TYR A 396 -10.86 3.51 0.92
CA TYR A 396 -9.82 4.22 0.19
C TYR A 396 -10.35 5.06 -0.96
N THR A 397 -11.37 4.60 -1.70
CA THR A 397 -11.99 5.42 -2.74
C THR A 397 -12.62 6.67 -2.15
N ALA A 398 -13.39 6.53 -1.07
CA ALA A 398 -14.01 7.65 -0.37
C ALA A 398 -12.96 8.64 0.18
N SER A 399 -11.87 8.12 0.76
CA SER A 399 -10.77 8.94 1.30
C SER A 399 -9.94 9.64 0.21
N SER A 400 -10.01 9.18 -1.03
CA SER A 400 -9.23 9.72 -2.16
C SER A 400 -10.06 10.56 -3.13
N GLY A 401 -11.32 10.86 -2.80
CA GLY A 401 -12.23 11.62 -3.65
C GLY A 401 -12.71 10.88 -4.91
N LEU A 402 -12.61 9.54 -4.93
CA LEU A 402 -13.14 8.70 -6.00
C LEU A 402 -14.63 8.39 -5.76
N PRO A 403 -15.39 8.09 -6.83
CA PRO A 403 -16.77 7.62 -6.69
C PRO A 403 -16.88 6.35 -5.84
N SER A 404 -18.00 6.20 -5.13
CA SER A 404 -18.29 4.97 -4.38
C SER A 404 -18.27 3.72 -5.28
N LEU A 405 -17.71 2.63 -4.75
CA LEU A 405 -17.67 1.35 -5.44
C LEU A 405 -19.04 0.71 -5.50
N PHE A 406 -19.83 0.84 -4.43
CA PHE A 406 -21.13 0.18 -4.28
C PHE A 406 -22.24 1.21 -4.03
N ASP A 407 -23.48 0.76 -4.14
CA ASP A 407 -24.63 1.58 -3.78
C ASP A 407 -24.63 1.87 -2.27
N ASP A 408 -25.04 3.08 -1.87
CA ASP A 408 -25.05 3.52 -0.46
C ASP A 408 -25.78 2.55 0.47
N CYS A 409 -26.84 1.88 -0.02
CA CYS A 409 -27.57 0.89 0.76
C CYS A 409 -26.73 -0.35 1.10
N LYS A 410 -25.89 -0.84 0.18
CA LYS A 410 -24.98 -1.96 0.42
C LYS A 410 -23.87 -1.56 1.39
N ILE A 411 -23.28 -0.38 1.18
CA ILE A 411 -22.22 0.16 2.06
C ILE A 411 -22.74 0.26 3.50
N LYS A 412 -23.85 0.98 3.70
CA LYS A 412 -24.43 1.16 5.04
C LYS A 412 -24.91 -0.16 5.65
N SER A 413 -25.45 -1.08 4.86
CA SER A 413 -25.86 -2.39 5.35
C SER A 413 -24.67 -3.22 5.84
N SER A 414 -23.57 -3.26 5.09
CA SER A 414 -22.34 -3.94 5.51
C SER A 414 -21.73 -3.30 6.76
N LEU A 415 -21.64 -1.97 6.82
CA LEU A 415 -21.10 -1.26 7.98
C LEU A 415 -21.97 -1.43 9.23
N HIS A 416 -23.29 -1.39 9.11
CA HIS A 416 -24.19 -1.75 10.22
C HIS A 416 -23.96 -3.19 10.66
N LYS A 417 -23.75 -4.13 9.72
CA LYS A 417 -23.47 -5.52 10.08
C LYS A 417 -22.17 -5.64 10.89
N ILE A 418 -21.10 -4.99 10.45
CA ILE A 418 -19.81 -4.97 11.14
C ILE A 418 -19.97 -4.35 12.53
N TYR A 419 -20.67 -3.22 12.64
CA TYR A 419 -20.94 -2.58 13.93
C TYR A 419 -21.71 -3.51 14.88
N ASP A 420 -22.87 -4.02 14.45
CA ASP A 420 -23.76 -4.84 15.28
C ASP A 420 -23.11 -6.17 15.71
N PHE A 421 -22.16 -6.69 14.93
CA PHE A 421 -21.52 -7.98 15.16
C PHE A 421 -20.10 -7.80 15.68
N ASN A 422 -19.17 -7.41 14.80
CA ASN A 422 -17.74 -7.36 15.08
C ASN A 422 -17.38 -6.37 16.19
N VAL A 423 -18.18 -5.33 16.40
CA VAL A 423 -17.98 -4.33 17.47
C VAL A 423 -18.86 -4.65 18.68
N MET A 424 -20.19 -4.55 18.52
CA MET A 424 -21.10 -4.55 19.67
C MET A 424 -21.22 -5.91 20.37
N LYS A 425 -21.01 -7.04 19.69
CA LYS A 425 -20.99 -8.37 20.36
C LYS A 425 -19.68 -8.66 21.07
N VAL A 426 -18.65 -7.82 20.89
CA VAL A 426 -17.35 -7.94 21.55
C VAL A 426 -17.29 -6.94 22.69
N LYS A 427 -17.55 -7.42 23.92
CA LYS A 427 -17.53 -6.61 25.14
C LYS A 427 -18.36 -5.31 25.06
N GLY A 428 -19.44 -5.31 24.27
CA GLY A 428 -20.31 -4.14 24.11
C GLY A 428 -19.63 -2.97 23.37
N GLY A 429 -18.70 -3.25 22.45
CA GLY A 429 -17.98 -2.23 21.66
C GLY A 429 -16.74 -1.65 22.34
N LYS A 430 -16.42 -2.05 23.56
CA LYS A 430 -15.33 -1.49 24.38
C LYS A 430 -13.91 -1.96 24.02
N MET A 431 -13.73 -2.65 22.88
CA MET A 431 -12.42 -3.16 22.47
C MET A 431 -12.05 -2.90 21.01
N GLY A 432 -12.95 -2.34 20.21
CA GLY A 432 -12.78 -2.23 18.75
C GLY A 432 -13.50 -3.35 17.98
N ALA A 433 -13.14 -3.52 16.71
CA ALA A 433 -13.77 -4.49 15.81
C ALA A 433 -12.94 -5.79 15.74
N VAL A 434 -13.51 -6.93 16.14
CA VAL A 434 -12.84 -8.22 15.90
C VAL A 434 -12.82 -8.53 14.41
N ASN A 435 -11.70 -9.06 13.91
CA ASN A 435 -11.48 -9.26 12.48
C ASN A 435 -12.54 -10.15 11.84
N GLY A 436 -12.90 -11.28 12.46
CA GLY A 436 -13.87 -12.23 11.94
C GLY A 436 -14.98 -12.58 12.93
N MET A 437 -16.23 -12.51 12.47
CA MET A 437 -17.38 -12.99 13.22
C MET A 437 -18.33 -13.81 12.36
N HIS A 438 -18.76 -14.97 12.85
CA HIS A 438 -19.77 -15.76 12.17
C HIS A 438 -21.16 -15.09 12.22
N PRO A 439 -22.06 -15.40 11.26
CA PRO A 439 -23.40 -14.79 11.21
C PRO A 439 -24.30 -15.15 12.39
N ASN A 440 -23.92 -16.17 13.18
CA ASN A 440 -24.58 -16.54 14.43
C ASN A 440 -24.12 -15.70 15.64
N GLY A 441 -23.18 -14.76 15.44
CA GLY A 441 -22.65 -13.85 16.46
C GLY A 441 -21.50 -14.43 17.30
N LYS A 442 -20.96 -15.60 16.96
CA LYS A 442 -19.73 -16.12 17.57
C LYS A 442 -18.51 -15.61 16.81
N VAL A 443 -17.43 -15.31 17.53
CA VAL A 443 -16.13 -14.99 16.94
C VAL A 443 -15.70 -16.13 16.03
N ASP A 444 -15.11 -15.78 14.89
CA ASP A 444 -14.51 -16.75 13.97
C ASP A 444 -13.20 -17.26 14.58
N GLU A 445 -13.12 -18.57 14.82
CA GLU A 445 -11.95 -19.24 15.44
C GLU A 445 -11.13 -20.05 14.41
N SER A 446 -11.29 -19.78 13.12
CA SER A 446 -10.56 -20.48 12.04
C SER A 446 -9.05 -20.26 12.07
N CYS A 447 -8.58 -19.10 12.52
CA CYS A 447 -7.16 -18.85 12.81
C CYS A 447 -7.01 -17.90 14.01
N MET A 448 -5.77 -17.52 14.33
CA MET A 448 -5.52 -16.53 15.39
C MET A 448 -5.99 -15.13 14.97
N GLN A 449 -5.67 -14.70 13.75
CA GLN A 449 -6.00 -13.37 13.25
C GLN A 449 -7.50 -13.12 13.15
N SER A 450 -8.30 -14.15 12.84
CA SER A 450 -9.76 -14.01 12.80
C SER A 450 -10.37 -13.65 14.16
N ARG A 451 -9.64 -13.95 15.26
CA ARG A 451 -10.05 -13.69 16.65
C ARG A 451 -9.48 -12.38 17.20
N GLU A 452 -8.54 -11.78 16.50
CA GLU A 452 -7.85 -10.57 16.93
C GLU A 452 -8.66 -9.31 16.62
N ILE A 453 -8.31 -8.25 17.32
CA ILE A 453 -8.72 -6.89 16.99
C ILE A 453 -7.46 -6.17 16.54
N TRP A 454 -7.45 -5.74 15.28
CA TRP A 454 -6.37 -4.93 14.75
C TRP A 454 -6.76 -3.45 14.89
N THR A 455 -5.92 -2.68 15.57
CA THR A 455 -6.18 -1.27 15.89
C THR A 455 -6.30 -0.43 14.62
N GLY A 456 -5.34 -0.56 13.70
CA GLY A 456 -5.35 0.12 12.39
C GLY A 456 -6.58 -0.21 11.54
N VAL A 457 -6.99 -1.48 11.51
CA VAL A 457 -8.23 -1.91 10.82
C VAL A 457 -9.46 -1.29 11.47
N THR A 458 -9.54 -1.29 12.81
CA THR A 458 -10.66 -0.69 13.54
C THR A 458 -10.79 0.81 13.23
N TYR A 459 -9.68 1.54 13.16
CA TYR A 459 -9.69 2.94 12.74
C TYR A 459 -10.09 3.12 11.28
N GLY A 460 -9.63 2.25 10.37
CA GLY A 460 -10.07 2.24 8.97
C GLY A 460 -11.58 2.02 8.82
N VAL A 461 -12.14 1.07 9.59
CA VAL A 461 -13.59 0.81 9.65
C VAL A 461 -14.34 2.04 10.18
N ALA A 462 -13.87 2.65 11.27
CA ALA A 462 -14.47 3.85 11.82
C ALA A 462 -14.43 5.03 10.82
N ALA A 463 -13.31 5.23 10.12
CA ALA A 463 -13.19 6.24 9.07
C ALA A 463 -14.19 5.99 7.93
N THR A 464 -14.38 4.72 7.53
CA THR A 464 -15.37 4.33 6.52
C THR A 464 -16.81 4.63 6.98
N MET A 465 -17.11 4.41 8.27
CA MET A 465 -18.39 4.76 8.87
C MET A 465 -18.62 6.29 8.85
N ILE A 466 -17.63 7.11 9.20
CA ILE A 466 -17.71 8.58 9.10
C ILE A 466 -18.02 9.00 7.66
N LEU A 467 -17.25 8.50 6.70
CA LEU A 467 -17.42 8.81 5.27
C LEU A 467 -18.76 8.34 4.70
N SER A 468 -19.45 7.43 5.40
CA SER A 468 -20.80 6.95 5.06
C SER A 468 -21.91 7.61 5.88
N GLY A 469 -21.60 8.62 6.71
CA GLY A 469 -22.56 9.33 7.56
C GLY A 469 -23.05 8.54 8.78
N MET A 470 -22.21 7.64 9.30
CA MET A 470 -22.48 6.80 10.49
C MET A 470 -21.57 7.21 11.66
N GLU A 471 -21.56 8.51 11.99
CA GLU A 471 -20.61 9.09 12.95
C GLU A 471 -20.71 8.45 14.35
N GLU A 472 -21.91 8.24 14.89
CA GLU A 472 -22.08 7.64 16.23
C GLU A 472 -21.46 6.24 16.32
N GLN A 473 -21.71 5.39 15.32
CA GLN A 473 -21.13 4.06 15.22
C GLN A 473 -19.62 4.11 15.03
N ALA A 474 -19.12 5.08 14.25
CA ALA A 474 -17.70 5.27 14.02
C ALA A 474 -16.96 5.61 15.31
N PHE A 475 -17.44 6.62 16.05
CA PHE A 475 -16.82 7.04 17.30
C PHE A 475 -16.89 5.93 18.35
N THR A 476 -18.00 5.21 18.46
CA THR A 476 -18.10 4.05 19.36
C THR A 476 -17.09 2.96 18.99
N THR A 477 -16.92 2.68 17.70
CA THR A 477 -15.98 1.67 17.19
C THR A 477 -14.52 2.05 17.52
N ALA A 478 -14.15 3.31 17.29
CA ALA A 478 -12.80 3.81 17.55
C ALA A 478 -12.51 3.99 19.06
N GLU A 479 -13.51 4.43 19.85
CA GLU A 479 -13.40 4.56 21.32
C GLU A 479 -13.11 3.22 21.98
N GLY A 480 -13.54 2.11 21.38
CA GLY A 480 -13.19 0.77 21.84
C GLY A 480 -11.68 0.54 21.91
N ILE A 481 -10.90 1.08 20.96
CA ILE A 481 -9.42 0.99 20.99
C ILE A 481 -8.86 1.84 22.13
N PHE A 482 -9.35 3.07 22.29
CA PHE A 482 -8.96 3.92 23.43
C PHE A 482 -9.26 3.23 24.77
N THR A 483 -10.47 2.69 24.92
CA THR A 483 -10.92 2.03 26.15
C THR A 483 -10.02 0.84 26.48
N ALA A 484 -9.71 0.00 25.48
CA ALA A 484 -8.89 -1.19 25.71
C ALA A 484 -7.40 -0.90 25.89
N GLY A 485 -6.84 0.10 25.20
CA GLY A 485 -5.39 0.33 25.14
C GLY A 485 -4.86 1.52 25.94
N TRP A 486 -5.70 2.51 26.22
CA TRP A 486 -5.27 3.80 26.80
C TRP A 486 -5.99 4.19 28.09
N SER A 487 -7.17 3.63 28.36
CA SER A 487 -7.93 3.97 29.57
C SER A 487 -7.41 3.25 30.82
N GLU A 488 -7.64 3.82 32.00
CA GLU A 488 -7.25 3.20 33.28
C GLU A 488 -7.92 1.83 33.54
N GLU A 489 -9.05 1.56 32.88
CA GLU A 489 -9.78 0.29 32.96
C GLU A 489 -9.37 -0.71 31.86
N GLY A 490 -8.43 -0.31 30.98
CA GLY A 490 -7.95 -1.08 29.85
C GLY A 490 -6.96 -2.21 30.20
N TYR A 491 -6.36 -2.78 29.16
CA TYR A 491 -5.37 -3.87 29.25
C TYR A 491 -3.93 -3.39 29.02
N GLY A 492 -3.74 -2.12 28.65
CA GLY A 492 -2.46 -1.49 28.31
C GLY A 492 -2.00 -0.52 29.36
#